data_AF-A0A439KBY4-F1
#
_entry.id   AF-A0A439KBY4-F1
#
_cell.length_a   1.000
_cell.length_b   1.000
_cell.length_c   1.000
_cell.angle_alpha   90.00
_cell.angle_beta   90.00
_cell.angle_gamma   90.00
#
_symmetry.space_group_name_H-M   'P 1'
#
loop_
_entity.id
_entity.type
_entity.pdbx_description
1 polymer ?
#
loop_
_entity_poly.entity_id
_entity_poly.type
_entity_poly.pdbx_seq_one_letter_code
_entity_poly.pdbx_strand_id
1 'polypeptide(L)'
;DEANQDLAAGRIDATQADSIALDAFLKSDQGKACCDLKGYVAPDLQVLGPGVGAGIRQGDTELKDKLNAAIKAIRANGKYAEITKKYFDFDIY
;
A
#
# COMPACT_ATOMS: atom_id res chain seq x y z
N ASP A 1 -6.88 -10.54 6.51
CA ASP A 1 -6.45 -10.98 5.20
C ASP A 1 -6.37 -12.49 5.22
N GLU A 2 -7.21 -13.11 4.41
CA GLU A 2 -7.36 -14.54 4.23
C GLU A 2 -6.07 -15.17 3.67
N ALA A 3 -5.33 -14.47 2.81
CA ALA A 3 -4.06 -14.97 2.27
C ALA A 3 -2.99 -15.10 3.36
N ASN A 4 -2.91 -14.14 4.28
CA ASN A 4 -1.98 -14.21 5.42
C ASN A 4 -2.34 -15.33 6.39
N GLN A 5 -3.63 -15.59 6.59
CA GLN A 5 -4.11 -16.70 7.43
C GLN A 5 -3.81 -18.05 6.79
N ASP A 6 -4.02 -18.18 5.48
CA ASP A 6 -3.70 -19.40 4.73
C ASP A 6 -2.19 -19.66 4.69
N LEU A 7 -1.37 -18.60 4.56
CA LEU A 7 0.08 -18.71 4.67
C LEU A 7 0.51 -19.18 6.07
N ALA A 8 -0.02 -18.56 7.13
CA ALA A 8 0.29 -18.94 8.50
C ALA A 8 -0.20 -20.36 8.86
N ALA A 9 -1.28 -20.83 8.22
CA ALA A 9 -1.80 -22.18 8.38
C ALA A 9 -1.06 -23.23 7.52
N GLY A 10 -0.11 -22.81 6.67
CA GLY A 10 0.60 -23.71 5.76
C GLY A 10 -0.25 -24.24 4.61
N ARG A 11 -1.33 -23.54 4.22
CA ARG A 11 -2.17 -23.91 3.07
C ARG A 11 -1.62 -23.39 1.75
N ILE A 12 -0.84 -22.31 1.79
CA ILE A 12 -0.09 -21.78 0.67
C ILE A 12 1.38 -21.60 1.07
N ASP A 13 2.27 -21.72 0.10
CA ASP A 13 3.72 -21.62 0.33
C ASP A 13 4.23 -20.16 0.30
N ALA A 14 3.51 -19.28 -0.40
CA ALA A 14 3.88 -17.88 -0.56
C ALA A 14 2.68 -17.00 -0.90
N THR A 15 2.78 -15.71 -0.58
CA THR A 15 1.86 -14.65 -1.03
C THR A 15 2.65 -13.47 -1.56
N GLN A 16 2.07 -12.74 -2.52
CA GLN A 16 2.59 -11.49 -3.05
C GLN A 16 1.55 -10.40 -2.80
N ALA A 17 1.94 -9.31 -2.14
CA ALA A 17 1.11 -8.14 -1.94
C ALA A 17 1.96 -6.87 -1.78
N ASP A 18 1.32 -5.73 -1.50
CA ASP A 18 1.99 -4.47 -1.24
C ASP A 18 3.01 -4.59 -0.12
N SER A 19 4.24 -4.11 -0.37
CA SER A 19 5.36 -4.25 0.56
C SER A 19 5.08 -3.65 1.94
N ILE A 20 4.39 -2.50 1.99
CA ILE A 20 4.00 -1.83 3.24
C ILE A 20 3.00 -2.68 4.03
N ALA A 21 2.03 -3.29 3.36
CA ALA A 21 1.04 -4.16 4.01
C ALA A 21 1.68 -5.45 4.55
N LEU A 22 2.57 -6.07 3.76
CA LEU A 22 3.31 -7.26 4.19
C LEU A 22 4.32 -6.97 5.30
N ASP A 23 4.98 -5.81 5.30
CA ASP A 23 5.86 -5.40 6.40
C ASP A 23 5.09 -5.29 7.72
N ALA A 24 3.89 -4.69 7.70
CA ALA A 24 3.02 -4.64 8.87
C ALA A 24 2.62 -6.05 9.36
N PHE A 25 2.30 -6.97 8.45
CA PHE A 25 2.01 -8.36 8.79
C PHE A 25 3.24 -9.07 9.39
N LEU A 26 4.41 -8.95 8.77
CA LEU A 26 5.66 -9.55 9.26
C LEU A 26 6.08 -9.02 10.64
N LYS A 27 5.67 -7.80 11.01
CA LYS A 27 5.88 -7.22 12.35
C LYS A 27 4.88 -7.71 13.41
N SER A 28 3.76 -8.31 13.02
CA SER A 28 2.79 -8.92 13.94
C SER A 28 3.31 -10.22 14.56
N ASP A 29 2.71 -10.67 15.66
CA ASP A 29 3.11 -11.94 16.31
C ASP A 29 2.89 -13.16 15.41
N GLN A 30 1.80 -13.17 14.62
CA GLN A 30 1.53 -14.25 13.68
C GLN A 30 2.56 -14.28 12.55
N GLY A 31 2.86 -13.13 11.95
CA GLY A 31 3.84 -13.02 10.87
C GLY A 31 5.23 -13.45 11.33
N LYS A 32 5.68 -12.99 12.51
CA LYS A 32 6.96 -13.41 13.12
C LYS A 32 7.03 -14.92 13.38
N ALA A 33 5.90 -15.55 13.67
CA ALA A 33 5.85 -16.97 13.98
C ALA A 33 5.87 -17.88 12.75
N CYS A 34 5.40 -17.41 11.59
CA CYS A 34 5.20 -18.28 10.42
C CYS A 34 6.07 -17.94 9.22
N CYS A 35 6.50 -16.69 9.08
CA CYS A 35 6.68 -16.12 7.75
C CYS A 35 7.91 -15.22 7.69
N ASP A 36 8.57 -15.21 6.54
CA ASP A 36 9.73 -14.36 6.26
C ASP A 36 9.65 -13.74 4.86
N LEU A 37 10.33 -12.61 4.66
CA LEU A 37 10.38 -11.93 3.37
C LEU A 37 11.32 -12.68 2.42
N LYS A 38 10.81 -13.14 1.28
CA LYS A 38 11.62 -13.85 0.26
C LYS A 38 12.24 -12.93 -0.80
N GLY A 39 11.82 -11.67 -0.86
CA GLY A 39 12.37 -10.67 -1.77
C GLY A 39 11.30 -9.73 -2.31
N TYR A 40 11.72 -8.80 -3.16
CA TYR A 40 10.84 -7.88 -3.86
C TYR A 40 10.67 -8.33 -5.31
N VAL A 41 9.43 -8.23 -5.80
CA VAL A 41 9.17 -8.39 -7.24
C VAL A 41 9.79 -7.21 -7.97
N ALA A 42 10.39 -7.48 -9.13
CA ALA A 42 10.97 -6.42 -9.95
C ALA A 42 9.89 -5.39 -10.35
N PRO A 43 10.20 -4.09 -10.35
CA PRO A 43 9.24 -3.07 -10.79
C PRO A 43 8.80 -3.33 -12.23
N ASP A 44 7.49 -3.43 -12.42
CA ASP A 44 6.86 -3.52 -13.73
C ASP A 44 5.74 -2.47 -13.80
N LEU A 45 5.99 -1.37 -14.51
CA LEU A 45 5.03 -0.28 -14.64
C LEU A 45 3.75 -0.68 -15.40
N GLN A 46 3.81 -1.69 -16.26
CA GLN A 46 2.64 -2.14 -17.01
C GLN A 46 1.71 -2.97 -16.14
N VAL A 47 2.27 -3.75 -15.21
CA VAL A 47 1.51 -4.65 -14.33
C VAL A 47 1.16 -3.98 -13.00
N LEU A 48 2.12 -3.35 -12.34
CA LEU A 48 1.99 -2.80 -10.98
C LEU A 48 1.59 -1.32 -10.96
N GLY A 49 1.81 -0.60 -12.06
CA GLY A 49 1.54 0.82 -12.16
C GLY A 49 2.51 1.70 -11.34
N PRO A 50 2.30 3.03 -11.37
CA PRO A 50 3.22 4.00 -10.76
C PRO A 50 2.90 4.31 -9.28
N GLY A 51 1.91 3.65 -8.68
CA GLY A 51 1.47 3.90 -7.30
C GLY A 51 -0.04 3.88 -7.13
N VAL A 52 -0.51 4.42 -6.01
CA VAL A 52 -1.93 4.40 -5.60
C VAL A 52 -2.63 5.70 -6.02
N GLY A 53 -3.84 5.57 -6.59
CA GLY A 53 -4.67 6.70 -7.01
C GLY A 53 -6.13 6.54 -6.61
N ALA A 54 -6.86 7.66 -6.62
CA ALA A 54 -8.32 7.64 -6.48
C ALA A 54 -8.96 7.22 -7.81
N GLY A 55 -9.50 6.01 -7.86
CA GLY A 55 -10.26 5.51 -9.03
C GLY A 55 -11.58 6.26 -9.19
N ILE A 56 -11.82 6.81 -10.38
CA ILE A 56 -13.05 7.53 -10.74
C ILE A 56 -13.57 7.04 -12.10
N ARG A 57 -14.84 7.35 -12.42
CA ARG A 57 -15.39 7.05 -13.75
C ARG A 57 -14.67 7.84 -14.84
N GLN A 58 -14.54 7.23 -16.01
CA GLN A 58 -14.12 7.93 -17.21
C GLN A 58 -15.12 9.05 -17.55
N GLY A 59 -14.62 10.21 -17.97
CA GLY A 59 -15.45 11.38 -18.29
C GLY A 59 -15.77 12.31 -17.11
N ASP A 60 -15.60 11.87 -15.85
CA ASP A 60 -15.83 12.71 -14.65
C ASP A 60 -14.66 13.68 -14.41
N THR A 61 -14.40 14.58 -15.36
CA THR A 61 -13.25 15.51 -15.33
C THR A 61 -13.30 16.49 -14.17
N GLU A 62 -14.49 16.99 -13.82
CA GLU A 62 -14.64 17.94 -12.71
C GLU A 62 -14.25 17.31 -11.37
N LEU A 63 -14.66 16.06 -11.12
CA LEU A 63 -14.30 15.33 -9.91
C LEU A 63 -12.81 15.02 -9.88
N LYS A 64 -12.25 14.58 -11.02
CA LYS A 64 -10.80 14.36 -11.17
C LYS A 64 -9.99 15.58 -10.77
N ASP A 65 -10.37 16.75 -11.29
CA ASP A 65 -9.61 17.97 -11.08
C ASP A 65 -9.74 18.48 -9.64
N LYS A 66 -10.93 18.34 -9.04
CA LYS A 66 -11.14 18.62 -7.61
C LYS A 66 -10.29 17.73 -6.71
N LEU A 67 -10.26 16.42 -6.96
CA LEU A 67 -9.44 15.47 -6.19
C LEU A 67 -7.94 15.78 -6.34
N ASN A 68 -7.47 16.01 -7.57
CA ASN A 68 -6.07 16.36 -7.83
C ASN A 68 -5.65 17.65 -7.12
N ALA A 69 -6.50 18.69 -7.18
CA ALA A 69 -6.25 19.95 -6.49
C ALA A 69 -6.21 19.76 -4.96
N ALA A 70 -7.14 18.98 -4.40
CA ALA A 70 -7.18 18.68 -2.97
C ALA A 70 -5.93 17.89 -2.51
N ILE A 71 -5.56 16.84 -3.24
CA ILE A 71 -4.35 16.04 -2.96
C ILE A 71 -3.11 16.94 -2.99
N LYS A 72 -2.98 17.80 -4.02
CA LYS A 72 -1.86 18.76 -4.09
C LYS A 72 -1.86 19.72 -2.90
N ALA A 73 -3.02 20.24 -2.51
CA ALA A 73 -3.15 21.18 -1.39
C ALA A 73 -2.77 20.56 -0.05
N ILE A 74 -3.25 19.35 0.27
CA ILE A 74 -2.92 18.68 1.55
C ILE A 74 -1.45 18.26 1.63
N ARG A 75 -0.80 18.05 0.49
CA ARG A 75 0.63 17.76 0.43
C ARG A 75 1.44 19.02 0.63
N ALA A 76 1.07 20.12 -0.04
CA ALA A 76 1.75 21.40 0.09
C ALA A 76 1.66 21.99 1.50
N ASN A 77 0.55 21.77 2.21
CA ASN A 77 0.33 22.32 3.55
C ASN A 77 0.75 21.37 4.70
N GLY A 78 1.38 20.23 4.39
CA GLY A 78 1.86 19.27 5.39
C GLY A 78 0.78 18.37 6.02
N LYS A 79 -0.51 18.56 5.69
CA LYS A 79 -1.59 17.73 6.25
C LYS A 79 -1.48 16.27 5.85
N TYR A 80 -0.99 15.99 4.64
CA TYR A 80 -0.69 14.63 4.20
C TYR A 80 0.31 13.96 5.13
N ALA A 81 1.44 14.62 5.41
CA ALA A 81 2.47 14.11 6.31
C ALA A 81 1.95 13.92 7.74
N GLU A 82 1.11 14.84 8.25
CA GLU A 82 0.47 14.69 9.56
C GLU A 82 -0.41 13.43 9.64
N ILE A 83 -1.14 13.11 8.57
CA ILE A 83 -1.99 11.91 8.49
C ILE A 83 -1.11 10.65 8.41
N THR A 84 -0.15 10.61 7.50
CA THR A 84 0.65 9.41 7.22
C THR A 84 1.58 9.04 8.38
N LYS A 85 2.10 10.02 9.12
CA LYS A 85 2.97 9.79 10.29
C LYS A 85 2.30 8.99 11.42
N LYS A 86 0.98 8.88 11.42
CA LYS A 86 0.25 8.01 12.37
C LYS A 86 0.42 6.52 12.05
N TYR A 87 0.81 6.20 10.82
CA TYR A 87 0.86 4.83 10.29
C TYR A 87 2.28 4.41 9.90
N PHE A 88 3.10 5.36 9.44
CA PHE A 88 4.43 5.09 8.91
C PHE A 88 5.49 5.96 9.59
N ASP A 89 6.64 5.36 9.87
CA ASP A 89 7.84 6.02 10.41
C ASP A 89 8.82 6.49 9.32
N PHE A 90 8.43 6.34 8.04
CA PHE A 90 9.13 6.81 6.85
C PHE A 90 8.20 7.60 5.93
N ASP A 91 8.76 8.34 4.97
CA ASP A 91 7.97 9.00 3.94
C ASP A 91 7.56 7.99 2.87
N ILE A 92 6.25 7.90 2.61
CA ILE A 92 5.67 6.99 1.62
C ILE A 92 5.53 7.64 0.23
N TYR A 93 5.93 8.91 0.08
CA TYR A 93 5.90 9.64 -1.18
C TYR A 93 7.29 10.01 -1.69
#